data_AF-A0A7J3VEE8-F1
#
_entry.id   AF-A0A7J3VEE8-F1
#
_cell.length_a   1.000
_cell.length_b   1.000
_cell.length_c   1.000
_cell.angle_alpha   90.00
_cell.angle_beta   90.00
_cell.angle_gamma   90.00
#
_symmetry.space_group_name_H-M   'P 1'
#
loop_
_entity.id
_entity.type
_entity.pdbx_description
1 polymer ?
#
loop_
_entity_poly.entity_id
_entity_poly.type
_entity_poly.pdbx_seq_one_letter_code
_entity_poly.pdbx_strand_id
1 'polypeptide(L)'
;GGNMENIRAAGEYFKDCFTALGLPEGKVEYLWTSDLVDDKDYWEKVVRVMKSTSLKRMLRAMPIMGRSADSVDVESAWALYPALQTSDIFQMKLDVAAAGMDQRKVHMLAREVAPKLGYTPPVCLHGPLLPSLQDTSLEGSFDEDENINMTIKGKMSKSVGKGAIWVNDTAKEIKEKYHDAFCPQKVVEGNPVMDHARLLVFPHKNELHIERPSKFGGDISFYSYEELAETYAKGELHPLDLKKGVGNAVIELLAPVEEYFKKKPENLEKMKALEITR
;
A
#
# COMPACT_ATOMS: atom_id res chain seq x y z
N GLY A 1 -5.26 4.81 -21.11
CA GLY A 1 -4.06 4.60 -20.26
C GLY A 1 -2.87 5.26 -20.91
N GLY A 2 -1.79 5.50 -20.16
CA GLY A 2 -0.52 5.98 -20.73
C GLY A 2 -0.45 7.47 -21.11
N ASN A 3 -1.41 8.30 -20.67
CA ASN A 3 -1.30 9.75 -20.83
C ASN A 3 -0.39 10.33 -19.72
N MET A 4 0.78 10.85 -20.11
CA MET A 4 1.78 11.38 -19.17
C MET A 4 1.30 12.61 -18.39
N GLU A 5 0.44 13.45 -18.98
CA GLU A 5 -0.15 14.60 -18.28
C GLU A 5 -1.07 14.13 -17.15
N ASN A 6 -1.89 13.09 -17.41
CA ASN A 6 -2.75 12.49 -16.39
C ASN A 6 -1.94 11.83 -15.26
N ILE A 7 -0.83 11.16 -15.60
CA ILE A 7 0.09 10.57 -14.62
C ILE A 7 0.73 11.67 -13.76
N ARG A 8 1.14 12.78 -14.37
CA ARG A 8 1.71 13.92 -13.67
C ARG A 8 0.68 14.59 -12.74
N ALA A 9 -0.56 14.76 -13.19
CA ALA A 9 -1.66 15.25 -12.36
C ALA A 9 -1.92 14.35 -11.15
N ALA A 10 -1.90 13.02 -11.34
CA ALA A 10 -2.02 12.07 -10.23
C ALA A 10 -0.83 12.16 -9.25
N GLY A 11 0.39 12.37 -9.74
CA GLY A 11 1.57 12.56 -8.89
C GLY A 11 1.50 13.84 -8.05
N GLU A 12 1.01 14.95 -8.59
CA GLU A 12 0.78 16.19 -7.83
C GLU A 12 -0.31 15.99 -6.76
N TYR A 13 -1.40 15.29 -7.09
CA TYR A 13 -2.41 14.88 -6.12
C TYR A 13 -1.82 14.02 -4.99
N PHE A 14 -0.92 13.07 -5.29
CA PHE A 14 -0.28 12.26 -4.25
C PHE A 14 0.63 13.09 -3.34
N LYS A 15 1.35 14.08 -3.87
CA LYS A 15 2.17 15.01 -3.06
C LYS A 15 1.30 15.77 -2.05
N ASP A 16 0.12 16.22 -2.48
CA ASP A 16 -0.84 16.86 -1.59
C ASP A 16 -1.33 15.91 -0.48
N CYS A 17 -1.72 14.68 -0.84
CA CYS A 17 -2.13 13.67 0.14
C CYS A 17 -1.03 13.37 1.16
N PHE A 18 0.21 13.19 0.70
CA PHE A 18 1.36 12.96 1.57
C PHE A 18 1.60 14.10 2.55
N THR A 19 1.54 15.33 2.05
CA THR A 19 1.68 16.54 2.88
C THR A 19 0.56 16.61 3.92
N ALA A 20 -0.69 16.36 3.51
CA ALA A 20 -1.84 16.38 4.40
C ALA A 20 -1.79 15.30 5.49
N LEU A 21 -1.21 14.13 5.18
CA LEU A 21 -0.98 13.04 6.13
C LEU A 21 0.22 13.27 7.07
N GLY A 22 0.85 14.44 7.01
CA GLY A 22 1.86 14.86 7.98
C GLY A 22 3.30 14.61 7.56
N LEU A 23 3.57 14.34 6.27
CA LEU A 23 4.95 14.36 5.77
C LEU A 23 5.47 15.81 5.82
N PRO A 24 6.53 16.08 6.62
CA PRO A 24 6.95 17.44 6.91
C PRO A 24 7.50 18.15 5.68
N GLU A 25 6.98 19.35 5.42
CA GLU A 25 7.45 20.21 4.34
C GLU A 25 8.95 20.50 4.48
N GLY A 26 9.68 20.41 3.36
CA GLY A 26 11.13 20.61 3.32
C GLY A 26 11.99 19.48 3.87
N LYS A 27 11.39 18.38 4.36
CA LYS A 27 12.14 17.17 4.78
C LYS A 27 12.00 15.99 3.81
N VAL A 28 11.11 16.12 2.83
CA VAL A 28 10.85 15.11 1.80
C VAL A 28 11.16 15.69 0.44
N GLU A 29 11.88 14.92 -0.37
CA GLU A 29 12.14 15.24 -1.76
C GLU A 29 11.25 14.38 -2.67
N TYR A 30 10.51 15.03 -3.57
CA TYR A 30 9.69 14.35 -4.56
C TYR A 30 10.42 14.36 -5.90
N LEU A 31 10.84 13.17 -6.35
CA LEU A 31 11.55 12.98 -7.60
C LEU A 31 10.61 12.44 -8.68
N TRP A 32 10.65 13.03 -9.86
CA TRP A 32 9.97 12.47 -11.03
C TRP A 32 10.89 11.50 -11.75
N THR A 33 10.41 10.28 -12.01
CA THR A 33 11.19 9.29 -12.76
C THR A 33 11.61 9.82 -14.13
N SER A 34 10.80 10.68 -14.77
CA SER A 34 11.15 11.33 -16.05
C SER A 34 12.50 12.06 -15.98
N ASP A 35 12.81 12.66 -14.83
CA ASP A 35 14.01 13.47 -14.65
C ASP A 35 15.22 12.56 -14.36
N LEU A 36 14.99 11.38 -13.77
CA LEU A 36 16.03 10.38 -13.51
C LEU A 36 16.43 9.61 -14.79
N VAL A 37 15.47 9.33 -15.67
CA VAL A 37 15.71 8.55 -16.90
C VAL A 37 16.29 9.39 -18.04
N ASP A 38 16.28 10.72 -17.94
CA ASP A 38 16.92 11.64 -18.91
C ASP A 38 18.44 11.76 -18.67
N ASP A 39 19.06 10.64 -18.30
CA ASP A 39 20.49 10.52 -18.05
C ASP A 39 21.01 9.26 -18.76
N LYS A 40 22.03 9.42 -19.61
CA LYS A 40 22.68 8.30 -20.28
C LYS A 40 23.26 7.29 -19.27
N ASP A 41 23.74 7.79 -18.12
CA ASP A 41 24.37 6.97 -17.10
C ASP A 41 23.30 6.14 -16.36
N TYR A 42 22.04 6.58 -16.36
CA TYR A 42 20.91 5.77 -15.87
C TYR A 42 20.70 4.55 -16.76
N TRP A 43 20.60 4.74 -18.08
CA TRP A 43 20.39 3.64 -19.02
C TRP A 43 21.57 2.67 -19.08
N GLU A 44 22.80 3.16 -18.92
CA GLU A 44 23.96 2.29 -18.75
C GLU A 44 23.80 1.37 -17.53
N LYS A 45 23.34 1.90 -16.38
CA LYS A 45 23.05 1.11 -15.18
C LYS A 45 21.99 0.04 -15.45
N VAL A 46 20.89 0.40 -16.12
CA VAL A 46 19.83 -0.54 -16.49
C VAL A 46 20.39 -1.71 -17.30
N VAL A 47 21.18 -1.42 -18.35
CA VAL A 47 21.81 -2.45 -19.17
C VAL A 47 22.77 -3.31 -18.34
N ARG A 48 23.56 -2.73 -17.44
CA ARG A 48 24.46 -3.47 -16.55
C ARG A 48 23.71 -4.39 -15.59
N VAL A 49 22.58 -3.93 -15.03
CA VAL A 49 21.70 -4.74 -14.18
C VAL A 49 21.13 -5.92 -14.96
N MET A 50 20.64 -5.69 -16.19
CA MET A 50 20.14 -6.74 -17.07
C MET A 50 21.24 -7.76 -17.43
N LYS A 51 22.46 -7.31 -17.75
CA LYS A 51 23.61 -8.20 -18.03
C LYS A 51 24.05 -9.03 -16.82
N SER A 52 23.77 -8.56 -15.61
CA SER A 52 24.16 -9.22 -14.35
C SER A 52 23.10 -10.20 -13.83
N THR A 53 22.00 -10.36 -14.57
CA THR A 53 20.82 -11.12 -14.14
C THR A 53 20.30 -12.00 -15.27
N SER A 54 19.91 -13.24 -14.97
CA SER A 54 19.25 -14.09 -15.98
C SER A 54 17.82 -13.64 -16.25
N LEU A 55 17.32 -13.90 -17.47
CA LEU A 55 15.91 -13.62 -17.81
C LEU A 55 14.95 -14.28 -16.82
N LYS A 56 15.19 -15.54 -16.44
CA LYS A 56 14.39 -16.25 -15.43
C LYS A 56 14.33 -15.51 -14.10
N ARG A 57 15.44 -14.91 -13.66
CA ARG A 57 15.50 -14.15 -12.40
C ARG A 57 14.74 -12.82 -12.48
N MET A 58 14.75 -12.17 -13.65
CA MET A 58 13.95 -10.97 -13.92
C MET A 58 12.46 -11.29 -13.92
N LEU A 59 12.04 -12.36 -14.61
CA LEU A 59 10.64 -12.78 -14.66
C LEU A 59 10.09 -13.14 -13.28
N ARG A 60 10.89 -13.76 -12.41
CA ARG A 60 10.48 -14.02 -11.01
C ARG A 60 10.19 -12.76 -10.20
N ALA A 61 10.69 -11.60 -10.61
CA ALA A 61 10.42 -10.31 -9.97
C ALA A 61 9.21 -9.55 -10.56
N MET A 62 8.52 -10.07 -11.58
CA MET A 62 7.28 -9.46 -12.12
C MET A 62 6.15 -9.21 -11.10
N PRO A 63 6.02 -9.95 -9.98
CA PRO A 63 5.01 -9.65 -8.96
C PRO A 63 5.04 -8.22 -8.40
N ILE A 64 6.18 -7.51 -8.50
CA ILE A 64 6.32 -6.12 -8.04
C ILE A 64 5.39 -5.14 -8.78
N MET A 65 4.95 -5.48 -10.00
CA MET A 65 4.00 -4.70 -10.80
C MET A 65 2.58 -5.30 -10.79
N GLY A 66 2.30 -6.21 -9.86
CA GLY A 66 0.98 -6.85 -9.73
C GLY A 66 0.69 -7.91 -10.81
N ARG A 67 1.73 -8.45 -11.47
CA ARG A 67 1.61 -9.54 -12.45
C ARG A 67 1.97 -10.87 -11.81
N SER A 68 1.27 -11.94 -12.16
CA SER A 68 1.60 -13.29 -11.68
C SER A 68 2.96 -13.73 -12.23
N ALA A 69 3.74 -14.46 -11.43
CA ALA A 69 4.99 -15.06 -11.89
C ALA A 69 4.76 -16.13 -12.97
N ASP A 70 3.56 -16.70 -13.02
CA ASP A 70 3.16 -17.76 -13.96
C ASP A 70 2.54 -17.21 -15.26
N SER A 71 2.57 -15.89 -15.48
CA SER A 71 2.05 -15.30 -16.72
C SER A 71 2.79 -15.81 -17.95
N VAL A 72 2.03 -16.31 -18.93
CA VAL A 72 2.56 -16.90 -20.18
C VAL A 72 2.83 -15.84 -21.24
N ASP A 73 1.96 -14.83 -21.32
CA ASP A 73 2.12 -13.67 -22.21
C ASP A 73 2.85 -12.54 -21.48
N VAL A 74 4.18 -12.57 -21.55
CA VAL A 74 5.03 -11.55 -20.94
C VAL A 74 5.48 -10.53 -21.98
N GLU A 75 4.99 -9.29 -21.86
CA GLU A 75 5.50 -8.18 -22.65
C GLU A 75 6.98 -7.93 -22.34
N SER A 76 7.79 -7.64 -23.35
CA SER A 76 9.22 -7.36 -23.13
C SER A 76 9.46 -6.18 -22.18
N ALA A 77 8.53 -5.21 -22.16
CA ALA A 77 8.56 -4.09 -21.23
C ALA A 77 8.45 -4.54 -19.76
N TRP A 78 7.76 -5.65 -19.47
CA TRP A 78 7.64 -6.15 -18.10
C TRP A 78 8.96 -6.74 -17.59
N ALA A 79 9.75 -7.34 -18.47
CA ALA A 79 11.09 -7.82 -18.11
C ALA A 79 12.08 -6.67 -17.86
N LEU A 80 11.84 -5.49 -18.45
CA LEU A 80 12.65 -4.28 -18.25
C LEU A 80 12.38 -3.62 -16.89
N TYR A 81 11.14 -3.66 -16.40
CA TYR A 81 10.73 -2.91 -15.21
C TYR A 81 11.50 -3.25 -13.93
N PRO A 82 11.77 -4.53 -13.57
CA PRO A 82 12.61 -4.83 -12.40
C PRO A 82 14.03 -4.27 -12.52
N ALA A 83 14.55 -4.16 -13.76
CA ALA A 83 15.86 -3.56 -14.01
C ALA A 83 15.82 -2.03 -13.82
N LEU A 84 14.74 -1.36 -14.25
CA LEU A 84 14.51 0.06 -13.99
C LEU A 84 14.47 0.34 -12.49
N GLN A 85 13.58 -0.35 -11.75
CA GLN A 85 13.42 -0.12 -10.31
C GLN A 85 14.66 -0.51 -9.50
N THR A 86 15.45 -1.49 -9.95
CA THR A 86 16.77 -1.78 -9.35
C THR A 86 17.77 -0.66 -9.63
N SER A 87 17.75 -0.09 -10.84
CA SER A 87 18.64 1.01 -11.24
C SER A 87 18.28 2.31 -10.54
N ASP A 88 17.00 2.55 -10.26
CA ASP A 88 16.50 3.69 -9.47
C ASP A 88 17.19 3.75 -8.09
N ILE A 89 17.28 2.61 -7.40
CA ILE A 89 17.96 2.50 -6.09
C ILE A 89 19.43 2.96 -6.19
N PHE A 90 20.13 2.56 -7.24
CA PHE A 90 21.54 2.91 -7.44
C PHE A 90 21.73 4.36 -7.94
N GLN A 91 20.85 4.84 -8.81
CA GLN A 91 20.88 6.20 -9.33
C GLN A 91 20.67 7.21 -8.19
N MET A 92 19.68 6.96 -7.33
CA MET A 92 19.38 7.77 -6.15
C MET A 92 20.36 7.53 -4.99
N LYS A 93 21.27 6.54 -5.11
CA LYS A 93 22.25 6.17 -4.08
C LYS A 93 21.60 5.90 -2.71
N LEU A 94 20.50 5.14 -2.72
CA LEU A 94 19.73 4.87 -1.50
C LEU A 94 20.48 3.93 -0.55
N ASP A 95 20.67 4.36 0.69
CA ASP A 95 21.13 3.49 1.78
C ASP A 95 20.04 2.53 2.25
N VAL A 96 18.78 2.99 2.24
CA VAL A 96 17.60 2.24 2.68
C VAL A 96 16.52 2.31 1.61
N ALA A 97 16.10 1.15 1.11
CA ALA A 97 14.96 1.00 0.21
C ALA A 97 13.72 0.55 1.02
N ALA A 98 12.80 1.49 1.25
CA ALA A 98 11.57 1.26 2.00
C ALA A 98 10.37 1.08 1.05
N ALA A 99 9.60 -0.01 1.20
CA ALA A 99 8.44 -0.30 0.37
C ALA A 99 7.48 -1.30 1.04
N GLY A 100 6.37 -1.63 0.38
CA GLY A 100 5.52 -2.77 0.78
C GLY A 100 6.23 -4.11 0.59
N MET A 101 5.76 -5.15 1.30
CA MET A 101 6.31 -6.51 1.19
C MET A 101 6.26 -7.08 -0.24
N ASP A 102 5.31 -6.62 -1.06
CA ASP A 102 5.19 -6.99 -2.48
C ASP A 102 6.39 -6.52 -3.33
N GLN A 103 7.17 -5.55 -2.87
CA GLN A 103 8.39 -5.06 -3.53
C GLN A 103 9.66 -5.81 -3.11
N ARG A 104 9.55 -6.82 -2.23
CA ARG A 104 10.71 -7.56 -1.71
C ARG A 104 11.60 -8.14 -2.80
N LYS A 105 11.02 -8.69 -3.88
CA LYS A 105 11.79 -9.41 -4.91
C LYS A 105 12.77 -8.54 -5.69
N VAL A 106 12.40 -7.29 -5.99
CA VAL A 106 13.27 -6.33 -6.67
C VAL A 106 14.31 -5.75 -5.71
N HIS A 107 13.97 -5.55 -4.44
CA HIS A 107 14.95 -5.18 -3.42
C HIS A 107 16.01 -6.28 -3.21
N MET A 108 15.61 -7.55 -3.22
CA MET A 108 16.56 -8.67 -3.18
C MET A 108 17.40 -8.77 -4.46
N LEU A 109 16.81 -8.45 -5.62
CA LEU A 109 17.56 -8.35 -6.87
C LEU A 109 18.63 -7.27 -6.77
N ALA A 110 18.27 -6.06 -6.30
CA ALA A 110 19.19 -4.95 -6.09
C ALA A 110 20.36 -5.34 -5.17
N ARG A 111 20.08 -6.00 -4.04
CA ARG A 111 21.13 -6.48 -3.14
C ARG A 111 22.06 -7.52 -3.76
N GLU A 112 21.53 -8.42 -4.61
CA GLU A 112 22.30 -9.45 -5.30
C GLU A 112 23.24 -8.86 -6.37
N VAL A 113 22.77 -7.86 -7.12
CA VAL A 113 23.54 -7.25 -8.21
C VAL A 113 24.46 -6.13 -7.75
N ALA A 114 24.15 -5.46 -6.63
CA ALA A 114 24.96 -4.37 -6.08
C ALA A 114 26.47 -4.69 -6.02
N PRO A 115 26.93 -5.79 -5.38
CA PRO A 115 28.37 -6.07 -5.28
C PRO A 115 29.01 -6.39 -6.63
N LYS A 116 28.27 -6.98 -7.57
CA LYS A 116 28.74 -7.28 -8.94
C LYS A 116 29.00 -6.01 -9.76
N LEU A 117 28.30 -4.93 -9.41
CA LEU A 117 28.35 -3.64 -10.10
C LEU A 117 29.12 -2.57 -9.32
N GLY A 118 29.69 -2.92 -8.16
CA GLY A 118 30.47 -1.98 -7.34
C GLY A 118 29.62 -1.03 -6.49
N TYR A 119 28.34 -1.35 -6.25
CA TYR A 119 27.46 -0.59 -5.36
C TYR A 119 27.39 -1.24 -3.98
N THR A 120 27.09 -0.42 -2.96
CA THR A 120 26.74 -0.90 -1.63
C THR A 120 25.33 -1.51 -1.66
N PRO A 121 25.13 -2.74 -1.14
CA PRO A 121 23.80 -3.31 -1.03
C PRO A 121 22.91 -2.46 -0.10
N PRO A 122 21.72 -2.02 -0.55
CA PRO A 122 20.83 -1.21 0.29
C PRO A 122 20.25 -2.05 1.43
N VAL A 123 19.98 -1.42 2.58
CA VAL A 123 19.08 -1.99 3.60
C VAL A 123 17.67 -2.02 3.02
N CYS A 124 16.91 -3.07 3.26
CA CYS A 124 15.53 -3.19 2.76
C CYS A 124 14.57 -3.20 3.93
N LEU A 125 13.64 -2.23 3.94
CA LEU A 125 12.61 -2.12 4.97
C LEU A 125 11.25 -2.36 4.31
N HIS A 126 10.57 -3.42 4.73
CA HIS A 126 9.31 -3.86 4.13
C HIS A 126 8.15 -3.70 5.12
N GLY A 127 7.22 -2.81 4.78
CA GLY A 127 5.99 -2.63 5.53
C GLY A 127 4.96 -3.73 5.23
N PRO A 128 4.05 -4.04 6.18
CA PRO A 128 2.94 -4.95 5.94
C PRO A 128 1.98 -4.36 4.89
N LEU A 129 1.25 -5.24 4.20
CA LEU A 129 0.22 -4.84 3.25
C LEU A 129 -1.13 -4.82 3.96
N LEU A 130 -1.86 -3.70 3.88
CA LEU A 130 -3.21 -3.63 4.42
C LEU A 130 -4.13 -4.56 3.59
N PRO A 131 -4.92 -5.44 4.24
CA PRO A 131 -5.82 -6.32 3.53
C PRO A 131 -7.02 -5.56 2.95
N SER A 132 -7.64 -6.14 1.92
CA SER A 132 -8.92 -5.67 1.38
C SER A 132 -10.01 -5.85 2.43
N LEU A 133 -10.92 -4.87 2.54
CA LEU A 133 -12.11 -4.99 3.38
C LEU A 133 -13.07 -6.08 2.91
N GLN A 134 -12.92 -6.55 1.67
CA GLN A 134 -13.71 -7.63 1.09
C GLN A 134 -12.84 -8.86 0.85
N ASP A 135 -13.44 -10.05 0.86
CA ASP A 135 -12.77 -11.28 0.48
C ASP A 135 -12.50 -11.30 -1.03
N THR A 136 -11.39 -10.69 -1.42
CA THR A 136 -10.96 -10.56 -2.80
C THR A 136 -9.51 -11.00 -2.90
N SER A 137 -9.30 -12.31 -2.88
CA SER A 137 -7.99 -12.90 -3.15
C SER A 137 -7.69 -12.82 -4.64
N LEU A 138 -6.51 -12.30 -4.99
CA LEU A 138 -5.99 -12.37 -6.36
C LEU A 138 -5.65 -13.82 -6.71
N GLU A 139 -5.94 -14.21 -7.95
CA GLU A 139 -5.48 -15.49 -8.51
C GLU A 139 -4.01 -15.39 -8.97
N GLY A 140 -3.29 -16.51 -8.94
CA GLY A 140 -1.90 -16.62 -9.40
C GLY A 140 -0.85 -16.85 -8.30
N SER A 141 0.42 -16.70 -8.65
CA SER A 141 1.57 -16.85 -7.74
C SER A 141 2.40 -15.57 -7.75
N PHE A 142 2.56 -14.95 -6.58
CA PHE A 142 3.27 -13.69 -6.41
C PHE A 142 4.54 -13.84 -5.58
N ASP A 143 4.58 -14.79 -4.65
CA ASP A 143 5.79 -15.16 -3.90
C ASP A 143 5.86 -16.68 -3.72
N GLU A 144 7.09 -17.20 -3.61
CA GLU A 144 7.36 -18.60 -3.29
C GLU A 144 7.11 -18.90 -1.81
N ASP A 145 7.18 -17.88 -0.95
CA ASP A 145 6.73 -17.96 0.44
C ASP A 145 5.20 -17.85 0.51
N GLU A 146 4.54 -18.91 1.00
CA GLU A 146 3.09 -19.02 1.00
C GLU A 146 2.41 -17.93 1.85
N ASN A 147 3.02 -17.53 2.97
CA ASN A 147 2.47 -16.48 3.83
C ASN A 147 2.53 -15.11 3.17
N ILE A 148 3.67 -14.81 2.51
CA ILE A 148 3.84 -13.58 1.73
C ILE A 148 2.88 -13.58 0.54
N ASN A 149 2.77 -14.71 -0.16
CA ASN A 149 1.88 -14.87 -1.30
C ASN A 149 0.42 -14.59 -0.91
N MET A 150 -0.07 -15.17 0.18
CA MET A 150 -1.43 -14.92 0.68
C MET A 150 -1.65 -13.46 1.06
N THR A 151 -0.66 -12.81 1.68
CA THR A 151 -0.71 -11.39 2.02
C THR A 151 -0.80 -10.51 0.76
N ILE A 152 -0.03 -10.84 -0.28
CA ILE A 152 -0.08 -10.10 -1.56
C ILE A 152 -1.43 -10.31 -2.26
N LYS A 153 -1.99 -11.52 -2.19
CA LYS A 153 -3.29 -11.83 -2.80
C LYS A 153 -4.46 -11.12 -2.14
N GLY A 154 -4.44 -11.03 -0.80
CA GLY A 154 -5.51 -10.39 -0.03
C GLY A 154 -5.36 -8.88 0.12
N LYS A 155 -4.32 -8.26 -0.46
CA LYS A 155 -4.04 -6.83 -0.28
C LYS A 155 -5.13 -5.95 -0.88
N MET A 156 -5.33 -4.79 -0.25
CA MET A 156 -6.18 -3.73 -0.79
C MET A 156 -5.69 -3.32 -2.18
N SER A 157 -6.60 -3.26 -3.15
CA SER A 157 -6.26 -2.93 -4.54
C SER A 157 -7.33 -2.10 -5.23
N LYS A 158 -6.91 -1.36 -6.26
CA LYS A 158 -7.80 -0.45 -6.99
C LYS A 158 -8.90 -1.16 -7.78
N SER A 159 -8.75 -2.46 -8.03
CA SER A 159 -9.69 -3.26 -8.83
C SER A 159 -11.02 -3.53 -8.10
N VAL A 160 -11.04 -3.43 -6.77
CA VAL A 160 -12.23 -3.70 -5.94
C VAL A 160 -12.62 -2.42 -5.20
N GLY A 161 -13.48 -1.60 -5.81
CA GLY A 161 -13.80 -0.26 -5.30
C GLY A 161 -14.37 -0.23 -3.87
N LYS A 162 -15.10 -1.27 -3.45
CA LYS A 162 -15.61 -1.42 -2.07
C LYS A 162 -14.63 -2.08 -1.09
N GLY A 163 -13.60 -2.76 -1.61
CA GLY A 163 -12.57 -3.41 -0.80
C GLY A 163 -11.47 -2.45 -0.34
N ALA A 164 -11.42 -1.24 -0.88
CA ALA A 164 -10.37 -0.26 -0.61
C ALA A 164 -10.89 1.02 0.02
N ILE A 165 -10.18 1.51 1.06
CA ILE A 165 -10.35 2.86 1.60
C ILE A 165 -9.43 3.80 0.82
N TRP A 166 -10.00 4.85 0.24
CA TRP A 166 -9.25 5.91 -0.41
C TRP A 166 -9.00 7.04 0.58
N VAL A 167 -7.81 7.65 0.50
CA VAL A 167 -7.43 8.78 1.37
C VAL A 167 -8.37 9.99 1.26
N ASN A 168 -9.09 10.08 0.15
CA ASN A 168 -10.05 11.13 -0.16
C ASN A 168 -11.51 10.65 -0.12
N ASP A 169 -11.78 9.46 0.42
CA ASP A 169 -13.15 9.03 0.74
C ASP A 169 -13.76 9.96 1.78
N THR A 170 -15.04 10.26 1.62
CA THR A 170 -15.83 10.95 2.64
C THR A 170 -16.08 10.04 3.84
N ALA A 171 -16.37 10.65 5.00
CA ALA A 171 -16.77 9.91 6.20
C ALA A 171 -17.95 8.95 5.96
N LYS A 172 -18.86 9.30 5.04
CA LYS A 172 -19.99 8.44 4.65
C LYS A 172 -19.50 7.20 3.88
N GLU A 173 -18.66 7.39 2.87
CA GLU A 173 -18.10 6.28 2.07
C GLU A 173 -17.26 5.33 2.94
N ILE A 174 -16.45 5.86 3.86
CA ILE A 174 -15.67 5.03 4.80
C ILE A 174 -16.61 4.18 5.67
N LYS A 175 -17.66 4.78 6.25
CA LYS A 175 -18.65 4.05 7.06
C LYS A 175 -19.35 2.95 6.26
N GLU A 176 -19.73 3.22 5.02
CA GLU A 176 -20.37 2.23 4.14
C GLU A 176 -19.41 1.07 3.82
N LYS A 177 -18.15 1.36 3.52
CA LYS A 177 -17.13 0.32 3.24
C LYS A 177 -16.85 -0.57 4.46
N TYR A 178 -16.71 0.02 5.66
CA TYR A 178 -16.56 -0.77 6.89
C TYR A 178 -17.82 -1.55 7.24
N HIS A 179 -19.00 -0.97 7.02
CA HIS A 179 -20.27 -1.68 7.20
C HIS A 179 -20.32 -2.95 6.34
N ASP A 180 -19.89 -2.87 5.07
CA ASP A 180 -19.89 -3.97 4.11
C ASP A 180 -18.66 -4.91 4.25
N ALA A 181 -17.71 -4.60 5.14
CA ALA A 181 -16.47 -5.36 5.26
C ALA A 181 -16.67 -6.81 5.74
N PHE A 182 -15.80 -7.72 5.33
CA PHE A 182 -15.70 -9.06 5.89
C PHE A 182 -15.22 -8.96 7.35
N CYS A 183 -16.00 -9.46 8.29
CA CYS A 183 -15.69 -9.40 9.73
C CYS A 183 -16.40 -10.53 10.49
N PRO A 184 -15.97 -11.79 10.30
CA PRO A 184 -16.56 -12.93 10.99
C PRO A 184 -16.48 -12.78 12.52
N GLN A 185 -17.57 -13.13 13.22
CA GLN A 185 -17.65 -13.01 14.68
C GLN A 185 -16.65 -13.96 15.37
N LYS A 186 -15.96 -13.48 16.41
CA LYS A 186 -14.95 -14.23 17.19
C LYS A 186 -13.69 -14.68 16.41
N VAL A 187 -13.55 -14.27 15.15
CA VAL A 187 -12.41 -14.63 14.31
C VAL A 187 -11.48 -13.43 14.17
N VAL A 188 -10.28 -13.54 14.74
CA VAL A 188 -9.25 -12.49 14.73
C VAL A 188 -8.35 -12.60 13.50
N GLU A 189 -7.88 -13.81 13.20
CA GLU A 189 -6.99 -14.07 12.07
C GLU A 189 -7.74 -14.00 10.74
N GLY A 190 -7.14 -13.36 9.72
CA GLY A 190 -7.77 -13.17 8.41
C GLY A 190 -8.96 -12.20 8.42
N ASN A 191 -9.16 -11.45 9.50
CA ASN A 191 -10.24 -10.47 9.62
C ASN A 191 -9.71 -9.07 9.26
N PRO A 192 -10.08 -8.50 8.09
CA PRO A 192 -9.50 -7.25 7.62
C PRO A 192 -9.82 -6.05 8.51
N VAL A 193 -10.94 -6.07 9.24
CA VAL A 193 -11.27 -5.00 10.20
C VAL A 193 -10.34 -5.06 11.41
N MET A 194 -10.00 -6.27 11.88
CA MET A 194 -9.01 -6.46 12.94
C MET A 194 -7.61 -6.07 12.48
N ASP A 195 -7.24 -6.41 11.25
CA ASP A 195 -5.96 -6.01 10.68
C ASP A 195 -5.85 -4.49 10.50
N HIS A 196 -6.92 -3.81 10.09
CA HIS A 196 -6.94 -2.34 10.06
C HIS A 196 -6.77 -1.74 11.46
N ALA A 197 -7.40 -2.33 12.49
CA ALA A 197 -7.16 -1.90 13.86
C ALA A 197 -5.67 -2.04 14.23
N ARG A 198 -5.08 -3.21 13.98
CA ARG A 198 -3.68 -3.55 14.31
C ARG A 198 -2.64 -2.72 13.56
N LEU A 199 -2.82 -2.57 12.25
CA LEU A 199 -1.81 -2.04 11.34
C LEU A 199 -1.95 -0.53 11.11
N LEU A 200 -3.14 0.03 11.33
CA LEU A 200 -3.43 1.44 11.07
C LEU A 200 -3.85 2.17 12.35
N VAL A 201 -4.87 1.70 13.06
CA VAL A 201 -5.43 2.46 14.20
C VAL A 201 -4.47 2.51 15.39
N PHE A 202 -4.08 1.37 15.95
CA PHE A 202 -3.22 1.34 17.14
C PHE A 202 -1.85 2.01 16.94
N PRO A 203 -1.15 1.84 15.79
CA PRO A 203 0.13 2.52 15.57
C PRO A 203 0.05 4.05 15.55
N HIS A 204 -1.12 4.63 15.25
CA HIS A 204 -1.29 6.09 15.12
C HIS A 204 -2.06 6.73 16.28
N LYS A 205 -3.01 6.01 16.88
CA LYS A 205 -3.87 6.53 17.97
C LYS A 205 -3.53 5.98 19.35
N ASN A 206 -2.78 4.87 19.45
CA ASN A 206 -2.51 4.10 20.68
C ASN A 206 -3.74 3.53 21.39
N GLU A 207 -4.95 3.98 21.07
CA GLU A 207 -6.21 3.46 21.62
C GLU A 207 -7.30 3.38 20.53
N LEU A 208 -8.32 2.57 20.79
CA LEU A 208 -9.53 2.47 20.01
C LEU A 208 -10.75 2.64 20.92
N HIS A 209 -11.50 3.73 20.73
CA HIS A 209 -12.77 3.96 21.40
C HIS A 209 -13.94 3.50 20.52
N ILE A 210 -14.90 2.78 21.11
CA ILE A 210 -16.09 2.28 20.43
C ILE A 210 -17.33 2.69 21.22
N GLU A 211 -18.08 3.64 20.66
CA GLU A 211 -19.35 4.09 21.22
C GLU A 211 -20.45 3.02 20.99
N ARG A 212 -21.13 2.62 22.06
CA ARG A 212 -22.22 1.64 21.99
C ARG A 212 -23.35 2.00 22.96
N PRO A 213 -24.62 1.82 22.55
CA PRO A 213 -25.74 2.01 23.46
C PRO A 213 -25.58 1.18 24.75
N SER A 214 -25.98 1.71 25.90
CA SER A 214 -25.85 1.03 27.20
C SER A 214 -26.49 -0.37 27.22
N LYS A 215 -27.55 -0.60 26.44
CA LYS A 215 -28.20 -1.90 26.26
C LYS A 215 -27.32 -2.97 25.57
N PHE A 216 -26.21 -2.58 24.97
CA PHE A 216 -25.23 -3.44 24.30
C PHE A 216 -23.86 -3.43 25.00
N GLY A 217 -23.81 -3.04 26.27
CA GLY A 217 -22.59 -3.03 27.09
C GLY A 217 -21.95 -1.66 27.31
N GLY A 218 -22.47 -0.61 26.66
CA GLY A 218 -21.93 0.75 26.78
C GLY A 218 -20.61 0.95 26.04
N ASP A 219 -20.15 2.20 26.05
CA ASP A 219 -18.90 2.61 25.43
C ASP A 219 -17.73 1.79 25.99
N ILE A 220 -16.80 1.42 25.11
CA ILE A 220 -15.63 0.62 25.46
C ILE A 220 -14.40 1.23 24.80
N SER A 221 -13.28 1.25 25.52
CA SER A 221 -11.98 1.66 25.00
C SER A 221 -11.00 0.51 25.12
N PHE A 222 -10.17 0.34 24.10
CA PHE A 222 -9.06 -0.61 24.09
C PHE A 222 -7.74 0.16 23.99
N TYR A 223 -6.78 -0.15 24.85
CA TYR A 223 -5.48 0.53 24.90
C TYR A 223 -4.35 -0.31 24.27
N SER A 224 -4.66 -1.51 23.79
CA SER A 224 -3.77 -2.30 22.94
C SER A 224 -4.55 -3.17 21.97
N TYR A 225 -3.88 -3.60 20.90
CA TYR A 225 -4.48 -4.53 19.95
C TYR A 225 -4.78 -5.89 20.60
N GLU A 226 -3.93 -6.32 21.52
CA GLU A 226 -4.08 -7.59 22.24
C GLU A 226 -5.37 -7.60 23.06
N GLU A 227 -5.67 -6.50 23.76
CA GLU A 227 -6.93 -6.33 24.50
C GLU A 227 -8.14 -6.45 23.57
N LEU A 228 -8.12 -5.74 22.43
CA LEU A 228 -9.16 -5.81 21.42
C LEU A 228 -9.34 -7.24 20.88
N ALA A 229 -8.23 -7.91 20.55
CA ALA A 229 -8.22 -9.26 19.99
C ALA A 229 -8.82 -10.28 20.96
N GLU A 230 -8.45 -10.22 22.24
CA GLU A 230 -8.99 -11.10 23.27
C GLU A 230 -10.49 -10.90 23.49
N THR A 231 -10.94 -9.65 23.62
CA THR A 231 -12.37 -9.32 23.81
C THR A 231 -13.20 -9.74 22.58
N TYR A 232 -12.68 -9.53 21.37
CA TYR A 232 -13.36 -9.96 20.15
C TYR A 232 -13.44 -11.48 20.04
N ALA A 233 -12.36 -12.21 20.35
CA ALA A 233 -12.32 -13.68 20.33
C ALA A 233 -13.29 -14.32 21.35
N LYS A 234 -13.47 -13.70 22.53
CA LYS A 234 -14.47 -14.11 23.53
C LYS A 234 -15.92 -13.84 23.06
N GLY A 235 -16.09 -12.95 22.08
CA GLY A 235 -17.39 -12.53 21.55
C GLY A 235 -18.09 -11.48 22.40
N GLU A 236 -17.32 -10.78 23.24
CA GLU A 236 -17.78 -9.66 24.08
C GLU A 236 -17.91 -8.35 23.28
N LEU A 237 -17.32 -8.31 22.09
CA LEU A 237 -17.49 -7.24 21.10
C LEU A 237 -18.18 -7.78 19.84
N HIS A 238 -19.30 -7.16 19.45
CA HIS A 238 -20.04 -7.55 18.25
C HIS A 238 -19.36 -6.99 16.99
N PRO A 239 -19.35 -7.72 15.85
CA PRO A 239 -18.72 -7.26 14.61
C PRO A 239 -19.17 -5.89 14.11
N LEU A 240 -20.46 -5.57 14.25
CA LEU A 240 -20.99 -4.26 13.85
C LEU A 240 -20.42 -3.10 14.67
N ASP A 241 -20.13 -3.33 15.96
CA ASP A 241 -19.56 -2.30 16.81
C ASP A 241 -18.08 -2.13 16.49
N LEU A 242 -17.35 -3.24 16.29
CA LEU A 242 -15.97 -3.22 15.82
C LEU A 242 -15.82 -2.45 14.50
N LYS A 243 -16.65 -2.76 13.51
CA LYS A 243 -16.68 -2.07 12.20
C LYS A 243 -16.88 -0.56 12.35
N LYS A 244 -17.82 -0.14 13.19
CA LYS A 244 -18.09 1.28 13.45
C LYS A 244 -16.93 1.96 14.16
N GLY A 245 -16.39 1.33 15.20
CA GLY A 245 -15.26 1.85 15.97
C GLY A 245 -14.03 2.07 15.09
N VAL A 246 -13.60 1.03 14.37
CA VAL A 246 -12.46 1.11 13.45
C VAL A 246 -12.74 2.11 12.32
N GLY A 247 -13.95 2.11 11.76
CA GLY A 247 -14.34 3.07 10.73
C GLY A 247 -14.27 4.53 11.19
N ASN A 248 -14.76 4.83 12.39
CA ASN A 248 -14.66 6.17 12.98
C ASN A 248 -13.21 6.56 13.25
N ALA A 249 -12.40 5.65 13.80
CA ALA A 249 -10.98 5.91 14.02
C ALA A 249 -10.23 6.23 12.72
N VAL A 250 -10.54 5.53 11.62
CA VAL A 250 -9.95 5.81 10.30
C VAL A 250 -10.44 7.15 9.73
N ILE A 251 -11.70 7.52 9.95
CA ILE A 251 -12.20 8.86 9.56
C ILE A 251 -11.40 9.96 10.25
N GLU A 252 -11.13 9.81 11.55
CA GLU A 252 -10.32 10.77 12.29
C GLU A 252 -8.88 10.85 11.79
N LEU A 253 -8.28 9.70 11.41
CA LEU A 253 -6.93 9.66 10.83
C LEU A 253 -6.86 10.34 9.45
N LEU A 254 -7.94 10.30 8.67
CA LEU A 254 -8.01 10.91 7.34
C LEU A 254 -8.55 12.35 7.34
N ALA A 255 -9.06 12.85 8.48
CA ALA A 255 -9.58 14.21 8.60
C ALA A 255 -8.61 15.31 8.11
N PRO A 256 -7.28 15.23 8.35
CA PRO A 256 -6.32 16.21 7.81
C PRO A 256 -6.33 16.30 6.28
N VAL A 257 -6.60 15.19 5.58
CA VAL A 257 -6.68 15.15 4.11
C VAL A 257 -7.91 15.91 3.63
N GLU A 258 -9.06 15.70 4.29
CA GLU A 258 -10.28 16.44 3.98
C GLU A 258 -10.10 17.95 4.23
N GLU A 259 -9.48 18.33 5.35
CA GLU A 259 -9.18 19.73 5.66
C GLU A 259 -8.21 20.39 4.66
N TYR A 260 -7.22 19.63 4.19
CA TYR A 260 -6.27 20.10 3.17
C TYR A 260 -7.00 20.42 1.86
N PHE A 261 -7.79 19.48 1.34
CA PHE A 261 -8.47 19.66 0.05
C PHE A 261 -9.66 20.63 0.11
N LYS A 262 -10.20 20.95 1.31
CA LYS A 262 -11.11 22.10 1.48
C LYS A 262 -10.43 23.44 1.18
N LYS A 263 -9.13 23.54 1.43
CA LYS A 263 -8.32 24.77 1.21
C LYS A 263 -7.65 24.79 -0.16
N LYS A 264 -7.27 23.62 -0.68
CA LYS A 264 -6.54 23.43 -1.95
C LYS A 264 -7.21 22.34 -2.82
N PRO A 265 -8.39 22.61 -3.40
CA PRO A 265 -9.18 21.58 -4.08
C PRO A 265 -8.63 21.17 -5.46
N GLU A 266 -7.74 21.95 -6.06
CA GLU A 266 -7.47 21.95 -7.49
C GLU A 266 -6.96 20.60 -8.01
N ASN A 267 -6.01 19.98 -7.29
CA ASN A 267 -5.44 18.69 -7.70
C ASN A 267 -6.41 17.52 -7.43
N LEU A 268 -7.25 17.61 -6.39
CA LEU A 268 -8.30 16.63 -6.15
C LEU A 268 -9.39 16.68 -7.23
N GLU A 269 -9.80 17.87 -7.65
CA GLU A 269 -10.77 18.06 -8.73
C GLU A 269 -10.25 17.51 -10.05
N LYS A 270 -8.98 17.81 -10.39
CA LYS A 270 -8.31 17.19 -11.55
C LYS A 270 -8.31 15.68 -11.45
N MET A 271 -7.93 15.12 -10.30
CA MET A 271 -7.89 13.67 -10.09
C MET A 271 -9.27 13.02 -10.25
N LYS A 272 -10.35 13.66 -9.76
CA LYS A 272 -11.73 13.19 -9.91
C LYS A 272 -12.24 13.23 -11.35
N ALA A 273 -11.72 14.15 -12.17
CA ALA A 273 -12.07 14.26 -13.59
C ALA A 273 -11.37 13.20 -14.47
N LEU A 274 -10.36 12.50 -13.94
CA LEU A 274 -9.66 11.45 -14.69
C LEU A 274 -10.47 10.14 -14.68
N GLU A 275 -10.77 9.62 -15.87
CA GLU A 275 -11.32 8.26 -16.00
C GLU A 275 -10.23 7.22 -15.71
N ILE A 276 -10.55 6.26 -14.85
CA ILE A 276 -9.69 5.10 -14.60
C ILE A 276 -9.67 4.27 -15.88
N THR A 277 -8.60 4.41 -16.66
CA THR A 277 -8.37 3.53 -17.80
C THR A 277 -7.83 2.20 -17.29
N ARG A 278 -8.62 1.14 -17.48
CA ARG A 278 -8.21 -0.26 -17.26
C ARG A 278 -7.40 -0.76 -18.45
#